data_AF-A0A7C9PS05-F1
#
_entry.id   AF-A0A7C9PS05-F1
#
_cell.length_a   1.000
_cell.length_b   1.000
_cell.length_c   1.000
_cell.angle_alpha   90.00
_cell.angle_beta   90.00
_cell.angle_gamma   90.00
#
_symmetry.space_group_name_H-M   'P 1'
#
loop_
_entity.id
_entity.type
_entity.pdbx_description
1 polymer ?
#
loop_
_entity_poly.entity_id
_entity_poly.type
_entity_poly.pdbx_seq_one_letter_code
_entity_poly.pdbx_strand_id
1 'polypeptide(L)'
;MKIYIDTGVFIDYLAERSPTGSYLRTAPRRGRTVSQLSDDGTQLLERIKSKHQGLTSCLTLYEVETILYQTLASFYGGRSDSRRYLVISARSLTTQVMSVLERHNIEVMDLTLELFKNTVAEIELQARAIEAGDSLDITTAIINNAEVIVSSDRDLLNLDGLLRNKNGNIIQCLDTDRALVLL
;
A
#
# COMPACT_ATOMS: atom_id res chain seq x y z
N MET A 1 -12.36 -13.63 2.74
CA MET A 1 -11.06 -13.43 3.42
C MET A 1 -10.89 -11.97 3.75
N LYS A 2 -10.12 -11.65 4.78
CA LYS A 2 -9.74 -10.26 5.09
C LYS A 2 -8.34 -9.96 4.54
N ILE A 3 -8.21 -8.88 3.78
CA ILE A 3 -7.04 -8.60 2.93
C ILE A 3 -6.54 -7.20 3.22
N TYR A 4 -5.29 -7.09 3.66
CA TYR A 4 -4.59 -5.84 3.81
C TYR A 4 -3.92 -5.44 2.50
N ILE A 5 -4.06 -4.19 2.09
CA ILE A 5 -3.55 -3.65 0.83
C ILE A 5 -2.49 -2.61 1.16
N ASP A 6 -1.25 -2.87 0.77
CA ASP A 6 -0.13 -1.93 0.94
C ASP A 6 -0.20 -0.80 -0.13
N THR A 7 0.40 0.35 0.20
CA THR A 7 0.54 1.55 -0.62
C THR A 7 0.94 1.27 -2.06
N GLY A 8 1.89 0.35 -2.27
CA GLY A 8 2.39 0.00 -3.60
C GLY A 8 1.32 -0.51 -4.57
N VAL A 9 0.25 -1.12 -4.07
CA VAL A 9 -0.87 -1.63 -4.89
C VAL A 9 -1.70 -0.48 -5.44
N PHE A 10 -1.95 0.57 -4.64
CA PHE A 10 -2.67 1.76 -5.10
C PHE A 10 -1.85 2.54 -6.13
N ILE A 11 -0.53 2.58 -5.95
CA ILE A 11 0.39 3.15 -6.95
C ILE A 11 0.31 2.39 -8.27
N ASP A 12 0.34 1.06 -8.24
CA ASP A 12 0.22 0.23 -9.44
C ASP A 12 -1.14 0.45 -10.14
N TYR A 13 -2.24 0.46 -9.38
CA TYR A 13 -3.58 0.74 -9.89
C TYR A 13 -3.66 2.11 -10.59
N LEU A 14 -3.07 3.15 -10.00
CA LEU A 14 -3.12 4.51 -10.54
C LEU A 14 -2.09 4.81 -11.65
N ALA A 15 -1.11 3.92 -11.87
CA ALA A 15 0.00 4.15 -12.80
C ALA A 15 -0.44 4.52 -14.23
N GLU A 16 -1.53 3.94 -14.74
CA GLU A 16 -2.07 4.27 -16.08
C GLU A 16 -3.40 5.06 -16.03
N ARG A 17 -3.92 5.33 -14.83
CA ARG A 17 -5.25 5.92 -14.62
C ARG A 17 -5.21 7.34 -14.08
N SER A 18 -4.10 7.73 -13.46
CA SER A 18 -3.88 9.08 -12.95
C SER A 18 -3.19 9.96 -14.01
N PRO A 19 -3.53 11.26 -14.13
CA PRO A 19 -2.73 12.22 -14.89
C PRO A 19 -1.28 12.29 -14.43
N THR A 20 -1.00 11.93 -13.18
CA THR A 20 0.35 11.84 -12.61
C THR A 20 0.90 10.41 -12.63
N GLY A 21 0.16 9.43 -13.15
CA GLY A 21 0.49 8.01 -13.10
C GLY A 21 1.83 7.66 -13.74
N SER A 22 2.19 8.35 -14.83
CA SER A 22 3.50 8.22 -15.48
C SER A 22 4.68 8.58 -14.56
N TYR A 23 4.46 9.36 -13.50
CA TYR A 23 5.48 9.67 -12.50
C TYR A 23 5.52 8.65 -11.35
N LEU A 24 4.43 7.93 -11.11
CA LEU A 24 4.32 7.01 -9.97
C LEU A 24 4.98 5.66 -10.22
N ARG A 25 4.88 5.14 -11.45
CA ARG A 25 5.54 3.90 -11.85
C ARG A 25 6.09 4.00 -13.26
N THR A 26 7.41 4.13 -13.38
CA THR A 26 8.12 4.32 -14.65
C THR A 26 8.78 3.04 -15.18
N ALA A 27 8.84 1.99 -14.37
CA ALA A 27 9.59 0.78 -14.67
C ALA A 27 8.77 -0.50 -14.45
N PRO A 28 9.00 -1.54 -15.29
CA PRO A 28 8.51 -2.89 -15.05
C PRO A 28 8.94 -3.44 -13.69
N ARG A 29 8.12 -4.31 -13.08
CA ARG A 29 8.40 -4.97 -11.80
C ARG A 29 8.20 -6.47 -11.94
N ARG A 30 9.20 -7.26 -11.55
CA ARG A 30 9.15 -8.74 -11.50
C ARG A 30 8.61 -9.36 -12.82
N GLY A 31 9.09 -8.87 -13.96
CA GLY A 31 8.71 -9.37 -15.29
C GLY A 31 7.38 -8.83 -15.84
N ARG A 32 6.68 -7.97 -15.10
CA ARG A 32 5.42 -7.36 -15.52
C ARG A 32 5.62 -5.90 -15.94
N THR A 33 5.03 -5.54 -17.07
CA THR A 33 4.96 -4.15 -17.57
C THR A 33 4.11 -3.28 -16.66
N VAL A 34 4.25 -1.96 -16.76
CA VAL A 34 3.42 -1.01 -15.99
C VAL A 34 1.93 -1.25 -16.23
N SER A 35 1.54 -1.50 -17.48
CA SER A 35 0.15 -1.82 -17.84
C SER A 35 -0.36 -3.08 -17.16
N GLN A 36 0.44 -4.16 -17.17
CA GLN A 36 0.10 -5.40 -16.46
C GLN A 36 -0.05 -5.17 -14.95
N LEU A 37 0.83 -4.40 -14.32
CA LEU A 37 0.70 -4.07 -12.89
C LEU A 37 -0.59 -3.30 -12.61
N SER A 38 -0.94 -2.38 -13.50
CA SER A 38 -2.15 -1.57 -13.38
C SER A 38 -3.44 -2.39 -13.56
N ASP A 39 -3.42 -3.35 -14.48
CA ASP A 39 -4.50 -4.30 -14.70
C ASP A 39 -4.61 -5.31 -13.55
N ASP A 40 -3.48 -5.78 -13.01
CA ASP A 40 -3.45 -6.64 -11.83
C ASP A 40 -4.10 -5.93 -10.63
N GLY A 41 -3.72 -4.67 -10.37
CA GLY A 41 -4.30 -3.86 -9.30
C GLY A 41 -5.80 -3.66 -9.49
N THR A 42 -6.26 -3.45 -10.73
CA THR A 42 -7.69 -3.30 -11.05
C THR A 42 -8.47 -4.57 -10.76
N GLN A 43 -7.99 -5.70 -11.28
CA GLN A 43 -8.63 -6.99 -11.05
C GLN A 43 -8.66 -7.35 -9.57
N LEU A 44 -7.59 -7.03 -8.84
CA LEU A 44 -7.48 -7.31 -7.42
C LEU A 44 -8.56 -6.55 -6.64
N LEU A 45 -8.65 -5.23 -6.84
CA LEU A 45 -9.63 -4.39 -6.14
C LEU A 45 -11.08 -4.76 -6.49
N GLU A 46 -11.37 -5.18 -7.72
CA GLU A 46 -12.70 -5.68 -8.10
C GLU A 46 -13.01 -7.04 -7.44
N ARG A 47 -12.05 -7.97 -7.37
CA ARG A 47 -12.24 -9.24 -6.65
C ARG A 47 -12.47 -9.00 -5.17
N ILE A 48 -11.67 -8.15 -4.54
CA ILE A 48 -11.82 -7.78 -3.14
C ILE A 48 -13.23 -7.26 -2.89
N LYS A 49 -13.66 -6.25 -3.64
CA LYS A 49 -15.00 -5.67 -3.53
C LYS A 49 -16.13 -6.70 -3.64
N SER A 50 -15.97 -7.69 -4.54
CA SER A 50 -17.03 -8.65 -4.85
C SER A 50 -17.20 -9.78 -3.83
N LYS A 51 -16.11 -10.21 -3.17
CA LYS A 51 -16.08 -11.48 -2.41
C LYS A 51 -15.29 -11.45 -1.11
N HIS A 52 -14.53 -10.39 -0.85
CA HIS A 52 -13.62 -10.30 0.30
C HIS A 52 -13.81 -8.98 1.04
N GLN A 53 -13.10 -8.84 2.16
CA GLN A 53 -13.05 -7.60 2.91
C GLN A 53 -11.66 -7.00 2.72
N GLY A 54 -11.60 -5.81 2.14
CA GLY A 54 -10.35 -5.07 1.96
C GLY A 54 -10.14 -4.09 3.09
N LEU A 55 -8.90 -3.95 3.55
CA LEU A 55 -8.49 -2.85 4.42
C LEU A 55 -7.12 -2.31 4.06
N THR A 56 -6.86 -1.08 4.51
CA THR A 56 -5.58 -0.36 4.45
C THR A 56 -5.46 0.49 5.72
N SER A 57 -4.32 1.12 5.96
CA SER A 57 -4.16 2.09 7.05
C SER A 57 -4.30 3.54 6.54
N CYS A 58 -4.55 4.50 7.43
CA CYS A 58 -4.42 5.91 7.07
C CYS A 58 -2.96 6.35 6.85
N LEU A 59 -1.97 5.50 7.20
CA LEU A 59 -0.57 5.69 6.78
C LEU A 59 -0.45 5.62 5.26
N THR A 60 -1.18 4.72 4.61
CA THR A 60 -1.22 4.62 3.14
C THR A 60 -1.56 5.95 2.46
N LEU A 61 -2.52 6.72 3.01
CA LEU A 61 -2.89 8.03 2.49
C LEU A 61 -1.76 9.07 2.62
N TYR A 62 -0.98 8.99 3.69
CA TYR A 62 0.21 9.81 3.89
C TYR A 62 1.36 9.41 2.96
N GLU A 63 1.59 8.11 2.79
CA GLU A 63 2.67 7.58 1.96
C GLU A 63 2.47 7.91 0.49
N VAL A 64 1.25 7.77 -0.05
CA VAL A 64 0.99 8.15 -1.44
C VAL A 64 1.24 9.64 -1.68
N GLU A 65 0.83 10.51 -0.75
CA GLU A 65 1.14 11.95 -0.85
C GLU A 65 2.64 12.19 -0.86
N THR A 66 3.37 11.52 0.05
CA THR A 66 4.82 11.63 0.19
C THR A 66 5.54 11.16 -1.06
N ILE A 67 5.13 10.03 -1.65
CA ILE A 67 5.68 9.49 -2.90
C ILE A 67 5.56 10.51 -4.03
N LEU A 68 4.37 11.08 -4.26
CA LEU A 68 4.19 12.06 -5.32
C LEU A 68 4.93 13.37 -5.00
N TYR A 69 4.91 13.82 -3.74
CA TYR A 69 5.65 15.01 -3.33
C TYR A 69 7.15 14.87 -3.62
N GLN A 70 7.77 13.77 -3.20
CA GLN A 70 9.20 13.50 -3.44
C GLN A 70 9.51 13.40 -4.93
N THR A 71 8.65 12.70 -5.67
CA THR A 71 8.78 12.57 -7.13
C THR A 71 8.76 13.94 -7.79
N LEU A 72 7.77 14.78 -7.51
CA LEU A 72 7.68 16.13 -8.07
C LEU A 72 8.84 17.02 -7.59
N ALA A 73 9.20 16.98 -6.30
CA ALA A 73 10.29 17.78 -5.75
C ALA A 73 11.63 17.53 -6.47
N SER A 74 11.88 16.30 -6.92
CA SER A 74 13.07 15.96 -7.73
C SER A 74 13.12 16.69 -9.08
N PHE A 75 11.97 17.04 -9.67
CA PHE A 75 11.87 17.77 -10.93
C PHE A 75 11.92 19.30 -10.78
N TYR A 76 11.53 19.84 -9.62
CA TYR A 76 11.32 21.29 -9.42
C TYR A 76 12.44 22.00 -8.62
N GLY A 77 13.60 21.36 -8.45
CA GLY A 77 14.75 21.94 -7.76
C GLY A 77 15.14 23.31 -8.33
N GLY A 78 15.01 24.38 -7.53
CA GLY A 78 15.57 25.70 -7.83
C GLY A 78 14.59 26.84 -8.16
N ARG A 79 13.27 26.65 -8.09
CA ARG A 79 12.29 27.76 -8.26
C ARG A 79 11.70 28.24 -6.93
N SER A 80 11.80 29.53 -6.64
CA SER A 80 11.05 30.17 -5.53
C SER A 80 9.54 29.99 -5.73
N ASP A 81 8.78 29.77 -4.67
CA ASP A 81 7.33 29.43 -4.62
C ASP A 81 6.88 28.06 -5.14
N SER A 82 7.76 27.21 -5.67
CA SER A 82 7.39 25.86 -6.15
C SER A 82 6.78 24.98 -5.06
N ARG A 83 7.20 25.15 -3.80
CA ARG A 83 6.78 24.34 -2.66
C ARG A 83 5.27 24.33 -2.43
N ARG A 84 4.59 25.47 -2.62
CA ARG A 84 3.12 25.54 -2.44
C ARG A 84 2.39 24.70 -3.49
N TYR A 85 2.84 24.77 -4.75
CA TYR A 85 2.26 23.99 -5.84
C TYR A 85 2.59 22.50 -5.75
N LEU A 86 3.77 22.16 -5.20
CA LEU A 86 4.15 20.77 -4.91
C LEU A 86 3.19 20.11 -3.94
N VAL A 87 2.87 20.77 -2.81
CA VAL A 87 1.94 20.22 -1.81
C VAL A 87 0.53 20.04 -2.38
N ILE A 88 0.03 21.00 -3.16
CA ILE A 88 -1.29 20.89 -3.80
C ILE A 88 -1.30 19.72 -4.80
N SER A 89 -0.25 19.59 -5.60
CA SER A 89 -0.15 18.54 -6.61
C SER A 89 -0.01 17.16 -5.97
N ALA A 90 0.81 17.03 -4.93
CA ALA A 90 0.99 15.79 -4.17
C ALA A 90 -0.34 15.29 -3.59
N ARG A 91 -1.10 16.19 -2.96
CA ARG A 91 -2.37 15.86 -2.31
C ARG A 91 -3.49 15.44 -3.28
N SER A 92 -3.36 15.79 -4.56
CA SER A 92 -4.28 15.28 -5.59
C SER A 92 -4.23 13.75 -5.71
N LEU A 93 -3.09 13.12 -5.40
CA LEU A 93 -2.98 11.66 -5.39
C LEU A 93 -3.73 11.06 -4.22
N THR A 94 -3.63 11.66 -3.04
CA THR A 94 -4.39 11.28 -1.85
C THR A 94 -5.90 11.29 -2.14
N THR A 95 -6.40 12.35 -2.78
CA THR A 95 -7.82 12.42 -3.19
C THR A 95 -8.20 11.30 -4.16
N GLN A 96 -7.35 10.98 -5.14
CA GLN A 96 -7.61 9.86 -6.05
C GLN A 96 -7.66 8.52 -5.31
N VAL A 97 -6.73 8.27 -4.38
CA VAL A 97 -6.73 7.06 -3.56
C VAL A 97 -7.97 6.98 -2.68
N MET A 98 -8.41 8.09 -2.06
CA MET A 98 -9.67 8.12 -1.33
C MET A 98 -10.87 7.71 -2.20
N SER A 99 -10.95 8.21 -3.44
CA SER A 99 -12.01 7.79 -4.38
C SER A 99 -11.93 6.30 -4.74
N VAL A 100 -10.72 5.72 -4.81
CA VAL A 100 -10.53 4.27 -5.02
C VAL A 100 -11.02 3.49 -3.81
N LEU A 101 -10.64 3.90 -2.60
CA LEU A 101 -11.06 3.26 -1.35
C LEU A 101 -12.59 3.23 -1.24
N GLU A 102 -13.25 4.37 -1.48
CA GLU A 102 -14.72 4.47 -1.49
C GLU A 102 -15.36 3.58 -2.57
N ARG A 103 -14.85 3.64 -3.81
CA ARG A 103 -15.38 2.85 -4.94
C ARG A 103 -15.32 1.34 -4.68
N HIS A 104 -14.29 0.89 -3.98
CA HIS A 104 -14.03 -0.54 -3.75
C HIS A 104 -14.40 -1.02 -2.35
N ASN A 105 -15.04 -0.16 -1.53
CA ASN A 105 -15.41 -0.47 -0.14
C ASN A 105 -14.22 -0.98 0.70
N ILE A 106 -13.06 -0.33 0.54
CA ILE A 106 -11.85 -0.66 1.32
C ILE A 106 -11.90 0.11 2.63
N GLU A 107 -11.83 -0.60 3.75
CA GLU A 107 -11.82 0.01 5.06
C GLU A 107 -10.47 0.67 5.38
N VAL A 108 -10.49 1.86 5.98
CA VAL A 108 -9.28 2.59 6.37
C VAL A 108 -9.13 2.53 7.88
N MET A 109 -8.05 1.92 8.35
CA MET A 109 -7.76 1.75 9.77
C MET A 109 -7.00 2.95 10.33
N ASP A 110 -7.36 3.37 11.54
CA ASP A 110 -6.71 4.48 12.25
C ASP A 110 -5.35 4.10 12.83
N LEU A 111 -4.39 5.02 12.77
CA LEU A 111 -3.15 4.92 13.52
C LEU A 111 -3.40 5.38 14.97
N THR A 112 -3.35 4.43 15.90
CA THR A 112 -3.58 4.69 17.33
C THR A 112 -2.30 4.52 18.14
N LEU A 113 -2.23 5.13 19.33
CA LEU A 113 -1.11 4.91 20.25
C LEU A 113 -0.90 3.43 20.59
N GLU A 114 -1.99 2.66 20.67
CA GLU A 114 -1.94 1.23 20.93
C GLU A 114 -1.30 0.45 19.78
N LEU A 115 -1.60 0.82 18.53
CA LEU A 115 -0.93 0.28 17.35
C LEU A 115 0.60 0.49 17.41
N PHE A 116 1.05 1.69 17.80
CA PHE A 116 2.48 1.98 17.96
C PHE A 116 3.12 1.15 19.07
N LYS A 117 2.44 0.99 20.22
CA LYS A 117 2.93 0.14 21.32
C LYS A 117 3.09 -1.31 20.86
N ASN A 118 2.13 -1.83 20.10
CA ASN A 118 2.21 -3.18 19.55
C ASN A 118 3.36 -3.29 18.55
N THR A 119 3.51 -2.32 17.64
CA THR A 119 4.60 -2.31 16.64
C THR A 119 5.98 -2.33 17.30
N VAL A 120 6.19 -1.52 18.35
CA VAL A 120 7.45 -1.49 19.11
C VAL A 120 7.69 -2.78 19.91
N ALA A 121 6.64 -3.54 20.22
CA ALA A 121 6.75 -4.82 20.90
C ALA A 121 7.04 -5.99 19.93
N GLU A 122 6.87 -5.81 18.62
CA GLU A 122 7.14 -6.84 17.61
C GLU A 122 8.65 -7.02 17.37
N ILE A 123 9.27 -7.90 18.17
CA ILE A 123 10.71 -8.19 18.13
C ILE A 123 11.12 -8.82 16.80
N GLU A 124 10.25 -9.62 16.18
CA GLU A 124 10.58 -10.28 14.90
C GLU A 124 10.74 -9.29 13.76
N LEU A 125 9.89 -8.25 13.68
CA LEU A 125 10.00 -7.19 12.67
C LEU A 125 11.30 -6.39 12.86
N GLN A 126 11.65 -6.09 14.12
CA GLN A 126 12.91 -5.41 14.46
C GLN A 126 14.14 -6.24 14.10
N ALA A 127 14.13 -7.53 14.42
CA ALA A 127 15.24 -8.45 14.11
C ALA A 127 15.46 -8.59 12.59
N ARG A 128 14.41 -8.37 11.80
CA ARG A 128 14.44 -8.39 10.33
C ARG A 128 14.70 -7.02 9.70
N ALA A 129 14.91 -5.98 10.51
CA ALA A 129 15.13 -4.60 10.07
C ALA A 129 14.02 -4.07 9.16
N ILE A 130 12.76 -4.46 9.42
CA ILE A 130 11.60 -3.92 8.70
C ILE A 130 11.42 -2.44 9.07
N GLU A 131 11.23 -1.58 8.07
CA GLU A 131 11.10 -0.14 8.27
C GLU A 131 9.84 0.22 9.08
N ALA A 132 9.82 1.43 9.63
CA ALA A 132 8.76 1.84 10.56
C ALA A 132 7.36 1.88 9.89
N GLY A 133 7.27 2.32 8.63
CA GLY A 133 6.01 2.35 7.89
C GLY A 133 5.47 0.95 7.65
N ASP A 134 6.30 0.09 7.06
CA ASP A 134 6.02 -1.33 6.86
C ASP A 134 5.63 -2.05 8.15
N SER A 135 6.33 -1.76 9.24
CA SER A 135 6.03 -2.35 10.55
C SER A 135 4.65 -1.93 11.07
N LEU A 136 4.24 -0.68 10.84
CA LEU A 136 2.89 -0.19 11.18
C LEU A 136 1.82 -0.85 10.32
N ASP A 137 2.08 -1.02 9.03
CA ASP A 137 1.17 -1.66 8.08
C ASP A 137 0.98 -3.15 8.42
N ILE A 138 2.07 -3.88 8.70
CA ILE A 138 2.04 -5.26 9.16
C ILE A 138 1.28 -5.37 10.50
N THR A 139 1.58 -4.51 11.46
CA THR A 139 0.92 -4.54 12.77
C THR A 139 -0.57 -4.23 12.62
N THR A 140 -0.94 -3.31 11.72
CA THR A 140 -2.34 -3.00 11.38
C THR A 140 -3.03 -4.23 10.80
N ALA A 141 -2.38 -4.94 9.87
CA ALA A 141 -2.90 -6.17 9.30
C ALA A 141 -3.12 -7.26 10.36
N ILE A 142 -2.15 -7.47 11.27
CA ILE A 142 -2.19 -8.46 12.35
C ILE A 142 -3.37 -8.20 13.29
N ILE A 143 -3.47 -6.98 13.83
CA ILE A 143 -4.50 -6.60 14.82
C ILE A 143 -5.90 -6.71 14.23
N ASN A 144 -6.03 -6.39 12.94
CA ASN A 144 -7.32 -6.44 12.24
C ASN A 144 -7.66 -7.84 11.70
N ASN A 145 -6.87 -8.88 11.99
CA ASN A 145 -7.10 -10.25 11.54
C ASN A 145 -7.06 -10.41 10.01
N ALA A 146 -6.16 -9.69 9.32
CA ALA A 146 -5.89 -9.96 7.91
C ALA A 146 -5.36 -11.39 7.74
N GLU A 147 -5.73 -12.02 6.63
CA GLU A 147 -5.26 -13.34 6.21
C GLU A 147 -4.23 -13.21 5.08
N VAL A 148 -4.27 -12.10 4.34
CA VAL A 148 -3.37 -11.80 3.24
C VAL A 148 -2.93 -10.34 3.35
N ILE A 149 -1.63 -10.10 3.16
CA ILE A 149 -1.06 -8.78 2.87
C ILE A 149 -0.68 -8.79 1.40
N VAL A 150 -1.24 -7.88 0.62
CA VAL A 150 -0.85 -7.69 -0.78
C VAL A 150 0.10 -6.50 -0.86
N SER A 151 1.33 -6.73 -1.31
CA SER A 151 2.36 -5.70 -1.37
C SER A 151 3.21 -5.77 -2.64
N SER A 152 3.68 -4.59 -3.08
CA SER A 152 4.67 -4.48 -4.14
C SER A 152 6.12 -4.55 -3.62
N ASP A 153 6.31 -4.33 -2.32
CA ASP A 153 7.61 -4.31 -1.64
C ASP A 153 8.27 -5.70 -1.64
N ARG A 154 9.59 -5.80 -1.54
CA ARG A 154 10.28 -7.10 -1.38
C ARG A 154 10.36 -7.54 0.07
N ASP A 155 10.53 -6.61 0.99
CA ASP A 155 10.74 -6.91 2.40
C ASP A 155 9.47 -7.49 3.01
N LEU A 156 8.30 -6.93 2.68
CA LEU A 156 7.00 -7.52 3.06
C LEU A 156 6.80 -8.92 2.45
N LEU A 157 7.14 -9.12 1.18
CA LEU A 157 6.96 -10.43 0.54
C LEU A 157 7.88 -11.52 1.09
N ASN A 158 9.05 -11.13 1.61
CA ASN A 158 9.94 -12.05 2.30
C ASN A 158 9.40 -12.53 3.65
N LEU A 159 8.26 -11.98 4.11
CA LEU A 159 7.55 -12.39 5.32
C LEU A 159 6.44 -13.42 5.05
N ASP A 160 6.27 -13.88 3.81
CA ASP A 160 5.24 -14.87 3.44
C ASP A 160 5.33 -16.13 4.32
N GLY A 161 4.24 -16.46 5.00
CA GLY A 161 4.16 -17.62 5.87
C GLY A 161 4.82 -17.47 7.25
N LEU A 162 5.44 -16.32 7.55
CA LEU A 162 6.16 -16.09 8.80
C LEU A 162 5.28 -15.41 9.86
N LEU A 163 4.39 -14.51 9.41
CA LEU A 163 3.53 -13.73 10.28
C LEU A 163 2.26 -14.50 10.66
N ARG A 164 1.74 -14.20 11.84
CA ARG A 164 0.43 -14.70 12.30
C ARG A 164 -0.46 -13.53 12.67
N ASN A 165 -1.73 -13.64 12.32
CA ASN A 165 -2.72 -12.65 12.74
C ASN A 165 -3.13 -12.85 14.20
N LYS A 166 -3.94 -11.94 14.74
CA LYS A 166 -4.40 -11.99 16.14
C LYS A 166 -5.09 -13.30 16.53
N ASN A 167 -5.70 -14.02 15.57
CA ASN A 167 -6.32 -15.32 15.78
C ASN A 167 -5.33 -16.51 15.66
N GLY A 168 -4.06 -16.26 15.37
CA GLY A 168 -3.01 -17.27 15.22
C GLY A 168 -2.90 -17.87 13.81
N ASN A 169 -3.72 -17.42 12.86
CA ASN A 169 -3.66 -17.89 11.47
C ASN A 169 -2.46 -17.28 10.76
N ILE A 170 -1.81 -18.08 9.90
CA ILE A 170 -0.69 -17.62 9.08
C ILE A 170 -1.19 -16.55 8.10
N ILE A 171 -0.46 -15.44 8.01
CA ILE A 171 -0.70 -14.38 7.02
C ILE A 171 0.14 -14.68 5.78
N GLN A 172 -0.49 -14.69 4.61
CA GLN A 172 0.22 -14.79 3.33
C GLN A 172 0.65 -13.41 2.87
N CYS A 173 1.91 -13.23 2.52
CA CYS A 173 2.43 -11.97 2.00
C CYS A 173 2.69 -12.14 0.50
N LEU A 174 1.80 -11.57 -0.31
CA LEU A 174 1.72 -11.88 -1.74
C LEU A 174 1.83 -10.62 -2.60
N ASP A 175 2.47 -10.79 -3.74
CA ASP A 175 2.40 -9.79 -4.80
C ASP A 175 1.02 -9.87 -5.49
N THR A 176 0.66 -8.83 -6.25
CA THR A 176 -0.68 -8.68 -6.84
C THR A 176 -1.06 -9.84 -7.76
N ASP A 177 -0.13 -10.37 -8.55
CA ASP A 177 -0.33 -11.52 -9.44
C ASP A 177 -0.61 -12.81 -8.65
N ARG A 178 0.17 -13.10 -7.60
CA ARG A 178 -0.04 -14.26 -6.74
C ARG A 178 -1.33 -14.13 -5.93
N ALA A 179 -1.65 -12.93 -5.45
CA ALA A 179 -2.91 -12.66 -4.78
C ALA A 179 -4.10 -12.93 -5.71
N LEU A 180 -4.02 -12.54 -6.98
CA LEU A 180 -5.06 -12.84 -7.97
C LEU A 180 -5.27 -14.34 -8.24
N VAL A 181 -4.28 -15.19 -8.03
CA VAL A 181 -4.49 -16.64 -8.13
C VAL A 181 -5.23 -17.18 -6.90
N LEU A 182 -5.05 -16.55 -5.75
CA LEU A 182 -5.63 -16.97 -4.48
C LEU A 182 -7.10 -16.56 -4.30
N LEU A 183 -7.49 -15.38 -4.80
CA LEU A 183 -8.81 -14.75 -4.60
C LEU A 183 -9.83 -15.09 -5.68
#